data_AF-A0A1C9WXJ8-F1
#
_entry.id   AF-A0A1C9WXJ8-F1
#
_cell.length_a   1.000
_cell.length_b   1.000
_cell.length_c   1.000
_cell.angle_alpha   90.00
_cell.angle_beta   90.00
_cell.angle_gamma   90.00
#
_symmetry.space_group_name_H-M   'P 1'
#
loop_
_entity.id
_entity.type
_entity.pdbx_description
1 polymer ?
#
loop_
_entity_poly.entity_id
_entity_poly.type
_entity_poly.pdbx_seq_one_letter_code
_entity_poly.pdbx_strand_id
1 'polypeptide(L)'
;MNELLSGPVIAAGVSVIGLLISVVLVHRLTLLREDRADQRAVQREAASALTEALQDIRRVVERSAIEPVQPRDISEAVSSWETAYRKYVTRLPSAGRHARRSVAAALGEHFGAVGWSNLFPEDADFEVSRHDPIWWENADSYLSYLISRFSVWYDNPRAANKRPILNFDAWLARRQAN
;
A
#
# COMPACT_ATOMS: atom_id res chain seq x y z
N MET A 1 11.85 -43.35 -63.71
CA MET A 1 11.81 -44.11 -62.45
C MET A 1 12.61 -43.34 -61.41
N ASN A 2 12.01 -42.34 -60.75
CA ASN A 2 12.56 -41.62 -59.58
C ASN A 2 11.50 -40.63 -59.05
N GLU A 3 10.47 -41.16 -58.40
CA GLU A 3 9.57 -40.40 -57.54
C GLU A 3 9.24 -41.34 -56.40
N LEU A 4 9.82 -41.17 -55.20
CA LEU A 4 9.34 -41.78 -53.94
C LEU A 4 10.28 -41.50 -52.74
N LEU A 5 10.79 -40.27 -52.54
CA LEU A 5 11.59 -39.98 -51.33
C LEU A 5 11.36 -38.58 -50.74
N SER A 6 10.20 -37.95 -50.95
CA SER A 6 9.90 -36.60 -50.42
C SER A 6 8.86 -36.56 -49.28
N GLY A 7 8.23 -37.69 -48.93
CA GLY A 7 7.16 -37.74 -47.92
C GLY A 7 7.61 -37.66 -46.45
N PRO A 8 8.58 -38.46 -45.98
CA PRO A 8 8.85 -38.58 -44.53
C PRO A 8 9.74 -37.47 -43.95
N VAL A 9 10.56 -36.82 -44.77
CA VAL A 9 11.50 -35.77 -44.32
C VAL A 9 10.77 -34.46 -43.99
N ILE A 10 9.70 -34.16 -44.71
CA ILE A 10 8.87 -32.95 -44.47
C ILE A 10 8.07 -33.09 -43.16
N ALA A 11 7.55 -34.29 -42.86
CA ALA A 11 6.79 -34.55 -41.64
C ALA A 11 7.65 -34.47 -40.36
N ALA A 12 8.92 -34.91 -40.43
CA ALA A 12 9.86 -34.82 -39.32
C ALA A 12 10.28 -33.36 -39.03
N GLY A 13 10.50 -32.54 -40.06
CA GLY A 13 10.85 -31.13 -39.92
C GLY A 13 9.76 -30.28 -39.25
N VAL A 14 8.49 -30.50 -39.62
CA VAL A 14 7.35 -29.78 -39.03
C VAL A 14 7.16 -30.11 -37.54
N SER A 15 7.42 -31.36 -37.16
CA SER A 15 7.27 -31.84 -35.77
C SER A 15 8.31 -31.23 -34.83
N VAL A 16 9.57 -31.08 -35.28
CA VAL A 16 10.65 -30.47 -34.51
C VAL A 16 10.42 -28.96 -34.33
N ILE A 17 9.93 -28.27 -35.37
CA ILE A 17 9.61 -26.84 -35.31
C ILE A 17 8.45 -26.59 -34.32
N GLY A 18 7.40 -27.42 -34.35
CA GLY A 18 6.27 -27.32 -33.41
C GLY A 18 6.66 -27.52 -31.94
N LEU A 19 7.58 -28.46 -31.66
CA LEU A 19 8.15 -28.67 -30.33
C LEU A 19 8.98 -27.47 -29.85
N LEU A 20 9.84 -26.91 -30.71
CA LEU A 20 10.66 -25.75 -30.36
C LEU A 20 9.81 -24.50 -30.09
N ILE A 21 8.79 -24.23 -30.91
CA ILE A 21 7.85 -23.13 -30.69
C ILE A 21 7.12 -23.31 -29.35
N SER A 22 6.65 -24.52 -29.05
CA SER A 22 5.94 -24.82 -27.80
C SER A 22 6.82 -24.63 -26.57
N VAL A 23 8.08 -25.07 -26.61
CA VAL A 23 9.04 -24.90 -25.51
C VAL A 23 9.34 -23.42 -25.28
N VAL A 24 9.59 -22.64 -26.34
CA VAL A 24 9.84 -21.19 -26.22
C VAL A 24 8.61 -20.46 -25.69
N LEU A 25 7.42 -20.83 -26.15
CA LEU A 25 6.16 -20.23 -25.69
C LEU A 25 5.90 -20.54 -24.21
N VAL A 26 6.08 -21.80 -23.80
CA VAL A 26 5.94 -22.21 -22.40
C VAL A 26 6.98 -21.50 -21.54
N HIS A 27 8.24 -21.44 -21.97
CA HIS A 27 9.29 -20.74 -21.22
C HIS A 27 8.99 -19.24 -21.05
N ARG A 28 8.56 -18.55 -22.12
CA ARG A 28 8.11 -17.15 -22.06
C ARG A 28 6.91 -16.98 -21.12
N LEU A 29 5.94 -17.90 -21.17
CA LEU A 29 4.77 -17.86 -20.29
C LEU A 29 5.12 -18.11 -18.82
N THR A 30 6.11 -18.98 -18.54
CA THR A 30 6.61 -19.25 -17.19
C THR A 30 7.32 -18.02 -16.63
N LEU A 31 8.23 -17.41 -17.39
CA LEU A 31 8.92 -16.17 -16.98
C LEU A 31 7.92 -15.03 -16.69
N LEU A 32 6.91 -14.85 -17.56
CA LEU A 32 5.86 -13.85 -17.33
C LEU A 32 4.98 -14.17 -16.11
N ARG A 33 4.86 -15.44 -15.72
CA ARG A 33 4.13 -15.86 -14.51
C ARG A 33 4.95 -15.59 -13.25
N GLU A 34 6.25 -15.87 -13.29
CA GLU A 34 7.20 -15.57 -12.21
C GLU A 34 7.26 -14.06 -11.95
N ASP A 35 7.47 -13.24 -12.99
CA ASP A 35 7.46 -11.78 -12.85
C ASP A 35 6.17 -11.25 -12.20
N ARG A 36 5.02 -11.83 -12.56
CA ARG A 36 3.72 -11.45 -11.97
C ARG A 36 3.54 -11.96 -10.55
N ALA A 37 4.10 -13.12 -10.21
CA ALA A 37 4.07 -13.66 -8.86
C ALA A 37 4.93 -12.81 -7.93
N ASP A 38 6.14 -12.45 -8.37
CA ASP A 38 7.08 -11.60 -7.64
C ASP A 38 6.49 -10.20 -7.43
N GLN A 39 5.89 -9.60 -8.47
CA GLN A 39 5.21 -8.32 -8.33
C GLN A 39 4.06 -8.36 -7.32
N ARG A 40 3.28 -9.45 -7.28
CA ARG A 40 2.20 -9.62 -6.29
C ARG A 40 2.75 -9.82 -4.89
N ALA A 41 3.84 -10.56 -4.73
CA ALA A 41 4.49 -10.75 -3.44
C ALA A 41 4.98 -9.41 -2.87
N VAL A 42 5.68 -8.61 -3.67
CA VAL A 42 6.16 -7.27 -3.28
C VAL A 42 4.99 -6.32 -2.95
N GLN A 43 3.90 -6.38 -3.69
CA GLN A 43 2.70 -5.57 -3.40
C GLN A 43 2.04 -5.98 -2.08
N ARG A 44 1.95 -7.28 -1.80
CA ARG A 44 1.43 -7.79 -0.52
C ARG A 44 2.31 -7.40 0.65
N GLU A 45 3.62 -7.52 0.50
CA GLU A 45 4.58 -7.07 1.51
C GLU A 45 4.38 -5.57 1.80
N ALA A 46 4.31 -4.74 0.76
CA ALA A 46 4.06 -3.31 0.89
C ALA A 46 2.72 -3.01 1.59
N ALA A 47 1.64 -3.66 1.17
CA ALA A 47 0.32 -3.47 1.75
C ALA A 47 0.28 -3.89 3.23
N SER A 48 0.92 -5.02 3.57
CA SER A 48 1.02 -5.52 4.94
C SER A 48 1.79 -4.55 5.83
N ALA A 49 2.99 -4.13 5.42
CA ALA A 49 3.83 -3.24 6.20
C ALA A 49 3.17 -1.87 6.43
N LEU A 50 2.50 -1.32 5.42
CA LEU A 50 1.75 -0.06 5.56
C LEU A 50 0.54 -0.22 6.49
N THR A 51 -0.16 -1.35 6.41
CA THR A 51 -1.31 -1.63 7.27
C THR A 51 -0.89 -1.76 8.73
N GLU A 52 0.17 -2.50 9.00
CA GLU A 52 0.74 -2.69 10.34
C GLU A 52 1.15 -1.35 10.96
N ALA A 53 1.90 -0.53 10.23
CA ALA A 53 2.32 0.78 10.74
C ALA A 53 1.14 1.75 10.97
N LEU A 54 0.07 1.67 10.18
CA LEU A 54 -1.16 2.43 10.45
C LEU A 54 -1.91 1.92 11.69
N GLN A 55 -1.88 0.61 11.95
CA GLN A 55 -2.46 0.05 13.16
C GLN A 55 -1.71 0.53 14.40
N ASP A 56 -0.39 0.66 14.34
CA ASP A 56 0.41 1.21 15.45
C ASP A 56 0.00 2.65 15.76
N ILE A 57 -0.11 3.51 14.74
CA ILE A 57 -0.64 4.88 14.90
C ILE A 57 -2.04 4.84 15.51
N ARG A 58 -2.93 4.00 14.98
CA ARG A 58 -4.32 3.91 15.43
C ARG A 58 -4.41 3.50 16.90
N ARG A 59 -3.57 2.58 17.39
CA ARG A 59 -3.51 2.23 18.82
C ARG A 59 -3.15 3.43 19.69
N VAL A 60 -2.25 4.31 19.23
CA VAL A 60 -1.90 5.54 19.95
C VAL A 60 -3.10 6.50 19.97
N VAL A 61 -3.81 6.66 18.84
CA VAL A 61 -5.04 7.47 18.77
C VAL A 61 -6.13 6.92 19.69
N GLU A 62 -6.40 5.62 19.65
CA GLU A 62 -7.40 4.97 20.52
C GLU A 62 -7.06 5.15 22.01
N ARG A 63 -5.79 4.93 22.40
CA ARG A 63 -5.34 5.14 23.78
C ARG A 63 -5.50 6.58 24.26
N SER A 64 -5.32 7.56 23.37
CA SER A 64 -5.47 8.98 23.71
C SER A 64 -6.89 9.41 24.12
N ALA A 65 -7.90 8.57 23.90
CA ALA A 65 -9.25 8.78 24.45
C ALA A 65 -9.38 8.41 25.93
N ILE A 66 -8.46 7.59 26.45
CA ILE A 66 -8.50 7.05 27.81
C ILE A 66 -7.56 7.86 28.72
N GLU A 67 -6.35 8.14 28.23
CA GLU A 67 -5.30 8.80 29.00
C GLU A 67 -4.42 9.71 28.13
N PRO A 68 -3.76 10.71 28.73
CA PRO A 68 -2.77 11.52 28.02
C PRO A 68 -1.64 10.64 27.45
N VAL A 69 -1.39 10.74 26.15
CA VAL A 69 -0.30 10.06 25.47
C VAL A 69 0.96 10.92 25.46
N GLN A 70 2.12 10.29 25.58
CA GLN A 70 3.40 11.00 25.55
C GLN A 70 3.77 11.39 24.11
N PRO A 71 4.39 12.57 23.88
CA PRO A 71 4.87 12.98 22.56
C PRO A 71 5.74 11.92 21.88
N ARG A 72 6.59 11.26 22.67
CA ARG A 72 7.49 10.20 22.21
C ARG A 72 6.74 9.03 21.56
N ASP A 73 5.65 8.55 22.16
CA ASP A 73 4.88 7.42 21.63
C ASP A 73 4.23 7.77 20.28
N ILE A 74 3.76 9.01 20.15
CA ILE A 74 3.20 9.53 18.89
C ILE A 74 4.30 9.58 17.83
N SER A 75 5.46 10.16 18.16
CA SER A 75 6.60 10.28 17.25
C SER A 75 7.15 8.92 16.82
N GLU A 76 7.27 7.95 17.72
CA GLU A 76 7.71 6.59 17.39
C GLU A 76 6.75 5.92 16.38
N ALA A 77 5.43 6.01 16.60
CA ALA A 77 4.43 5.46 15.69
C ALA A 77 4.44 6.17 14.32
N VAL A 78 4.53 7.49 14.31
CA VAL A 78 4.61 8.31 13.09
C VAL A 78 5.90 7.99 12.30
N SER A 79 7.03 7.82 12.99
CA SER A 79 8.32 7.45 12.38
C SER A 79 8.31 6.04 11.77
N SER A 80 7.65 5.07 12.42
CA SER A 80 7.45 3.73 11.87
C SER A 80 6.65 3.78 10.56
N TRP A 81 5.53 4.51 10.55
CA TRP A 81 4.73 4.76 9.36
C TRP A 81 5.51 5.45 8.24
N GLU A 82 6.26 6.51 8.57
CA GLU A 82 7.07 7.25 7.60
C GLU A 82 8.13 6.36 6.96
N THR A 83 8.77 5.49 7.75
CA THR A 83 9.77 4.53 7.29
C THR A 83 9.15 3.52 6.33
N ALA A 84 8.02 2.91 6.71
CA ALA A 84 7.27 1.99 5.85
C ALA A 84 6.81 2.69 4.55
N TYR A 85 6.27 3.90 4.66
CA TYR A 85 5.82 4.68 3.51
C TYR A 85 6.95 4.96 2.53
N ARG A 86 8.10 5.46 2.99
CA ARG A 86 9.26 5.74 2.12
C ARG A 86 9.77 4.49 1.42
N LYS A 87 9.81 3.36 2.12
CA LYS A 87 10.24 2.08 1.55
C LYS A 87 9.35 1.64 0.38
N TYR A 88 8.04 1.87 0.47
CA TYR A 88 7.07 1.31 -0.48
C TYR A 88 6.32 2.34 -1.36
N VAL A 89 6.61 3.65 -1.27
CA VAL A 89 5.89 4.70 -2.01
C VAL A 89 5.84 4.48 -3.53
N THR A 90 6.90 3.91 -4.10
CA THR A 90 6.98 3.62 -5.54
C THR A 90 6.08 2.46 -5.98
N ARG A 91 5.64 1.63 -5.02
CA ARG A 91 4.75 0.48 -5.24
C ARG A 91 3.28 0.84 -5.06
N LEU A 92 2.99 1.95 -4.41
CA LEU A 92 1.63 2.43 -4.19
C LEU A 92 0.94 2.82 -5.51
N PRO A 93 -0.38 2.58 -5.63
CA PRO A 93 -1.19 3.22 -6.66
C PRO A 93 -1.02 4.74 -6.62
N SER A 94 -1.12 5.42 -7.77
CA SER A 94 -0.98 6.88 -7.84
C SER A 94 -1.91 7.60 -6.87
N ALA A 95 -3.16 7.13 -6.76
CA ALA A 95 -4.14 7.65 -5.81
C ALA A 95 -3.74 7.44 -4.35
N GLY A 96 -2.85 6.51 -4.00
CA GLY A 96 -2.39 6.30 -2.62
C GLY A 96 -1.18 7.17 -2.22
N ARG A 97 -0.57 7.90 -3.15
CA ARG A 97 0.67 8.67 -2.88
C ARG A 97 0.48 9.91 -2.02
N HIS A 98 -0.76 10.28 -1.70
CA HIS A 98 -1.04 11.33 -0.73
C HIS A 98 -1.15 10.79 0.71
N ALA A 99 -1.18 9.47 0.91
CA ALA A 99 -1.49 8.85 2.20
C ALA A 99 -0.59 9.39 3.33
N ARG A 100 0.71 9.57 3.06
CA ARG A 100 1.63 10.20 4.02
C ARG A 100 1.13 11.56 4.52
N ARG A 101 0.81 12.48 3.60
CA ARG A 101 0.35 13.83 3.98
C ARG A 101 -1.01 13.78 4.65
N SER A 102 -1.90 12.89 4.20
CA SER A 102 -3.24 12.75 4.77
C SER A 102 -3.21 12.18 6.19
N VAL A 103 -2.32 11.23 6.48
CA VAL A 103 -2.09 10.75 7.85
C VAL A 103 -1.54 11.89 8.72
N ALA A 104 -0.54 12.63 8.24
CA ALA A 104 0.00 13.78 8.98
C ALA A 104 -1.06 14.86 9.25
N ALA A 105 -1.95 15.14 8.29
CA ALA A 105 -3.08 16.07 8.49
C ALA A 105 -4.04 15.55 9.57
N ALA A 106 -4.48 14.29 9.48
CA ALA A 106 -5.39 13.70 10.46
C ALA A 106 -4.81 13.69 11.88
N LEU A 107 -3.53 13.35 12.02
CA LEU A 107 -2.83 13.37 13.31
C LEU A 107 -2.53 14.79 13.78
N GLY A 108 -2.30 15.71 12.85
CA GLY A 108 -2.06 17.12 13.12
C GLY A 108 -3.24 17.81 13.76
N GLU A 109 -4.45 17.54 13.28
CA GLU A 109 -5.68 18.08 13.86
C GLU A 109 -5.97 17.51 15.27
N HIS A 110 -5.55 16.27 15.54
CA HIS A 110 -5.80 15.62 16.84
C HIS A 110 -4.69 15.88 17.87
N PHE A 111 -3.42 15.69 17.50
CA PHE A 111 -2.27 15.80 18.40
C PHE A 111 -1.53 17.13 18.29
N GLY A 112 -1.86 17.99 17.33
CA GLY A 112 -1.13 19.24 17.07
C GLY A 112 0.19 18.99 16.34
N ALA A 113 1.19 19.82 16.62
CA ALA A 113 2.50 19.78 15.95
C ALA A 113 3.21 18.41 16.05
N VAL A 114 2.99 17.66 17.14
CA VAL A 114 3.54 16.30 17.31
C VAL A 114 3.02 15.34 16.23
N GLY A 115 1.77 15.51 15.76
CA GLY A 115 1.21 14.72 14.66
C GLY A 115 1.91 14.93 13.31
N TRP A 116 2.70 15.99 13.21
CA TRP A 116 3.56 16.33 12.08
C TRP A 116 5.03 16.03 12.35
N SER A 117 5.38 15.30 13.41
CA SER A 117 6.78 15.07 13.84
C SER A 117 7.70 14.53 12.74
N ASN A 118 7.17 13.81 11.74
CA ASN A 118 7.93 13.42 10.54
C ASN A 118 8.43 14.59 9.66
N LEU A 119 8.04 15.82 9.96
CA LEU A 119 8.49 17.06 9.33
C LEU A 119 9.45 17.88 10.20
N PHE A 120 9.70 17.46 11.45
CA PHE A 120 10.50 18.21 12.42
C PHE A 120 11.64 17.35 13.03
N PRO A 121 12.70 17.97 13.59
CA PRO A 121 13.78 17.22 14.26
C PRO A 121 13.28 16.50 15.52
N GLU A 122 13.90 15.35 15.85
CA GLU A 122 13.54 14.49 17.00
C GLU A 122 13.61 15.18 18.37
N ASP A 123 14.31 16.32 18.48
CA ASP A 123 14.55 17.05 19.75
C ASP A 123 13.55 18.20 20.02
N ALA A 124 12.50 18.34 19.21
CA ALA A 124 11.52 19.39 19.41
C ALA A 124 10.49 19.00 20.48
N ASP A 125 10.53 19.68 21.64
CA ASP A 125 9.50 19.61 22.69
C ASP A 125 8.20 20.23 22.19
N PHE A 126 7.44 19.47 21.41
CA PHE A 126 6.10 19.84 20.99
C PHE A 126 5.08 19.40 22.05
N GLU A 127 4.25 20.34 22.48
CA GLU A 127 3.11 20.03 23.34
C GLU A 127 2.05 19.26 22.55
N VAL A 128 1.53 18.17 23.14
CA VAL A 128 0.38 17.44 22.59
C VAL A 128 -0.85 18.30 22.78
N SER A 129 -1.62 18.50 21.70
CA SER A 129 -2.88 19.25 21.79
C SER A 129 -3.86 18.60 22.77
N ARG A 130 -4.67 19.44 23.41
CA ARG A 130 -5.74 18.96 24.29
C ARG A 130 -6.70 18.08 23.47
N HIS A 131 -7.10 16.96 24.06
CA HIS A 131 -8.05 16.04 23.44
C HIS A 131 -9.34 16.77 23.00
N ASP A 132 -9.66 16.64 21.71
CA ASP A 132 -10.93 17.03 21.11
C ASP A 132 -11.63 15.76 20.57
N PRO A 133 -12.84 15.41 21.06
CA PRO A 133 -13.53 14.19 20.65
C PRO A 133 -13.84 14.12 19.15
N ILE A 134 -14.09 15.26 18.49
CA ILE A 134 -14.41 15.31 17.06
C ILE A 134 -13.17 14.98 16.25
N TRP A 135 -12.04 15.60 16.59
CA TRP A 135 -10.78 15.35 15.89
C TRP A 135 -10.21 13.96 16.18
N TRP A 136 -10.40 13.46 17.40
CA TRP A 136 -10.11 12.07 17.74
C TRP A 136 -10.88 11.10 16.85
N GLU A 137 -12.21 11.26 16.75
CA GLU A 137 -13.05 10.38 15.95
C GLU A 137 -12.72 10.47 14.45
N ASN A 138 -12.40 11.66 13.96
CA ASN A 138 -11.96 11.85 12.57
C ASN A 138 -10.62 11.18 12.29
N ALA A 139 -9.66 11.28 13.20
CA ALA A 139 -8.37 10.61 13.07
C ALA A 139 -8.53 9.09 13.08
N ASP A 140 -9.22 8.53 14.07
CA ASP A 140 -9.45 7.07 14.19
C ASP A 140 -10.18 6.51 12.96
N SER A 141 -11.26 7.18 12.54
CA SER A 141 -12.08 6.73 11.42
C SER A 141 -11.34 6.84 10.09
N TYR A 142 -10.51 7.87 9.90
CA TYR A 142 -9.68 7.99 8.69
C TYR A 142 -8.57 6.93 8.64
N LEU A 143 -7.91 6.65 9.77
CA LEU A 143 -6.91 5.58 9.85
C LEU A 143 -7.54 4.21 9.57
N SER A 144 -8.73 3.95 10.13
CA SER A 144 -9.52 2.74 9.85
C SER A 144 -9.88 2.62 8.36
N TYR A 145 -10.27 3.73 7.74
CA TYR A 145 -10.51 3.80 6.30
C TYR A 145 -9.26 3.43 5.50
N LEU A 146 -8.10 4.00 5.82
CA LEU A 146 -6.84 3.69 5.12
C LEU A 146 -6.42 2.23 5.29
N ILE A 147 -6.51 1.70 6.50
CA ILE A 147 -6.27 0.27 6.80
C ILE A 147 -7.13 -0.60 5.89
N SER A 148 -8.44 -0.35 5.84
CA SER A 148 -9.35 -1.09 4.96
C SER A 148 -8.96 -0.99 3.48
N ARG A 149 -8.51 0.19 3.02
CA ARG A 149 -8.06 0.37 1.63
C ARG A 149 -6.79 -0.42 1.32
N PHE A 150 -5.82 -0.43 2.23
CA PHE A 150 -4.59 -1.20 2.04
C PHE A 150 -4.82 -2.71 2.18
N SER A 151 -5.74 -3.17 3.03
CA SER A 151 -6.14 -4.59 3.07
C SER A 151 -6.79 -5.03 1.74
N VAL A 152 -7.66 -4.22 1.14
CA VAL A 152 -8.20 -4.52 -0.21
C VAL A 152 -7.10 -4.55 -1.26
N TRP A 153 -6.09 -3.69 -1.14
CA TRP A 153 -4.92 -3.70 -2.02
C TRP A 153 -4.06 -4.94 -1.84
N TYR A 154 -3.90 -5.44 -0.61
CA TYR A 154 -3.24 -6.71 -0.29
C TYR A 154 -3.94 -7.90 -0.98
N ASP A 155 -5.27 -7.98 -0.85
CA ASP A 155 -6.05 -9.09 -1.37
C ASP A 155 -6.15 -9.06 -2.90
N ASN A 156 -6.44 -7.87 -3.45
CA ASN A 156 -6.70 -7.70 -4.87
C ASN A 156 -6.21 -6.34 -5.41
N PRO A 157 -4.94 -6.26 -5.84
CA PRO A 157 -4.36 -5.02 -6.35
C PRO A 157 -5.13 -4.42 -7.53
N ARG A 158 -5.74 -5.26 -8.38
CA ARG A 158 -6.54 -4.79 -9.53
C ARG A 158 -7.85 -4.14 -9.10
N ALA A 159 -8.48 -4.65 -8.04
CA ALA A 159 -9.70 -4.07 -7.50
C ALA A 159 -9.43 -2.76 -6.76
N ALA A 160 -8.30 -2.65 -6.05
CA ALA A 160 -7.89 -1.43 -5.37
C ALA A 160 -7.74 -0.25 -6.33
N ASN A 161 -7.19 -0.46 -7.54
CA ASN A 161 -7.08 0.61 -8.54
C ASN A 161 -8.43 1.16 -9.02
N LYS A 162 -9.53 0.41 -8.85
CA LYS A 162 -10.88 0.87 -9.21
C LYS A 162 -11.54 1.71 -8.11
N ARG A 163 -10.99 1.71 -6.91
CA ARG A 163 -11.55 2.40 -5.74
C ARG A 163 -10.51 3.40 -5.23
N PRO A 164 -10.57 4.67 -5.66
CA PRO A 164 -9.57 5.65 -5.27
C PRO A 164 -9.51 5.79 -3.75
N ILE A 165 -8.29 5.90 -3.24
CA ILE A 165 -8.03 6.33 -1.88
C ILE A 165 -8.27 7.84 -1.86
N LEU A 166 -9.09 8.29 -0.92
CA LEU A 166 -9.40 9.70 -0.72
C LEU A 166 -8.36 10.31 0.23
N ASN A 167 -7.91 11.52 -0.08
CA ASN A 167 -7.15 12.32 0.88
C ASN A 167 -8.04 12.68 2.07
N PHE A 168 -7.41 13.09 3.17
CA PHE A 168 -8.11 13.36 4.43
C PHE A 168 -9.23 14.38 4.25
N ASP A 169 -8.96 15.52 3.63
CA ASP A 169 -9.95 16.60 3.44
C ASP A 169 -11.16 16.14 2.59
N ALA A 170 -10.91 15.45 1.48
CA ALA A 170 -11.99 14.95 0.62
C ALA A 170 -12.78 13.82 1.30
N TRP A 171 -12.12 12.99 2.11
CA TRP A 171 -12.78 11.99 2.93
C TRP A 171 -13.67 12.64 4.00
N LEU A 172 -13.15 13.67 4.68
CA LEU A 172 -13.85 14.41 5.73
C LEU A 172 -15.08 15.13 5.17
N ALA A 173 -14.92 15.86 4.06
CA ALA A 173 -16.03 16.53 3.37
C ALA A 173 -17.11 15.54 2.95
N ARG A 174 -16.73 14.36 2.45
CA ARG A 174 -17.67 13.30 2.08
C ARG A 174 -18.39 12.71 3.30
N ARG A 175 -17.70 12.57 4.43
CA ARG A 175 -18.29 12.06 5.68
C ARG A 175 -19.35 13.01 6.22
N GLN A 176 -19.10 14.32 6.17
CA GLN A 176 -20.03 15.34 6.66
C GLN A 176 -21.26 15.54 5.77
N ALA A 177 -21.19 15.13 4.50
CA ALA A 177 -22.30 15.23 3.56
C ALA A 177 -23.33 14.08 3.65
N ASN A 178 -23.02 13.01 4.39
CA ASN A 178 -23.89 11.85 4.61
C ASN A 178 -24.44 11.85 6.04
#